data_AF-A0A6B3EDH6-F1
#
_entry.id   AF-A0A6B3EDH6-F1
#
_cell.length_a   1.000
_cell.length_b   1.000
_cell.length_c   1.000
_cell.angle_alpha   90.00
_cell.angle_beta   90.00
_cell.angle_gamma   90.00
#
_symmetry.space_group_name_H-M   'P 1'
#
loop_
_entity.id
_entity.type
_entity.pdbx_description
1 polymer ?
#
loop_
_entity_poly.entity_id
_entity_poly.type
_entity_poly.pdbx_seq_one_letter_code
_entity_poly.pdbx_strand_id
1 'polypeptide(L)'
;MTAEEGTSPDTSSLPARLARARASLGGLRIGDALGSQFFVPGNRPLLTAGELPPGPWQWTDDTEMASSVVTVLATEGRIEEDALARSFAR
;
A
#
# COMPACT_ATOMS: atom_id res chain seq x y z
N MET A 1 18.11 -31.76 -13.77
CA MET A 1 18.92 -30.74 -13.09
C MET A 1 18.59 -29.39 -13.72
N THR A 2 17.47 -28.80 -13.30
CA THR A 2 17.02 -27.48 -13.78
C THR A 2 17.53 -26.45 -12.78
N ALA A 3 18.33 -25.51 -13.26
CA ALA A 3 18.86 -24.42 -12.45
C ALA A 3 17.70 -23.57 -11.93
N GLU A 4 17.66 -23.36 -10.61
CA GLU A 4 16.84 -22.34 -9.99
C GLU A 4 17.37 -20.98 -10.43
N GLU A 5 16.56 -20.23 -11.17
CA GLU A 5 16.84 -18.86 -11.59
C GLU A 5 16.70 -17.96 -10.34
N GLY A 6 17.77 -17.94 -9.54
CA GLY A 6 17.85 -17.12 -8.35
C GLY A 6 17.68 -15.65 -8.71
N THR A 7 16.63 -15.01 -8.18
CA THR A 7 16.42 -13.56 -8.28
C THR A 7 17.67 -12.85 -7.76
N SER A 8 18.41 -12.18 -8.64
CA SER A 8 19.56 -11.36 -8.24
C SER A 8 19.13 -10.38 -7.14
N PRO A 9 19.90 -10.26 -6.04
CA PRO A 9 19.53 -9.38 -4.94
C PRO A 9 19.44 -7.93 -5.43
N ASP A 10 18.36 -7.23 -5.08
CA ASP A 10 18.19 -5.80 -5.36
C ASP A 10 19.32 -5.01 -4.70
N THR A 11 20.26 -4.52 -5.51
CA THR A 11 21.43 -3.75 -5.08
C THR A 11 21.13 -2.28 -4.80
N SER A 12 19.88 -1.83 -4.97
CA SER A 12 19.52 -0.44 -4.74
C SER A 12 19.65 -0.04 -3.26
N SER A 13 20.05 1.20 -3.00
CA SER A 13 20.24 1.72 -1.63
C SER A 13 18.91 1.82 -0.87
N LEU A 14 18.98 1.80 0.47
CA LEU A 14 17.79 1.97 1.32
C LEU A 14 16.97 3.24 0.96
N PRO A 15 17.57 4.42 0.75
CA PRO A 15 16.82 5.60 0.30
C PRO A 15 16.07 5.40 -1.03
N ALA A 16 16.70 4.73 -2.01
CA ALA A 16 16.06 4.47 -3.31
C ALA A 16 14.88 3.50 -3.17
N ARG A 17 15.02 2.46 -2.34
CA ARG A 17 13.92 1.52 -2.03
C ARG A 17 12.78 2.22 -1.30
N LEU A 18 13.08 3.06 -0.32
CA LEU A 18 12.07 3.83 0.42
C LEU A 18 11.35 4.86 -0.45
N ALA A 19 12.04 5.48 -1.40
CA ALA A 19 11.41 6.38 -2.37
C ALA A 19 10.35 5.64 -3.20
N ARG A 20 10.69 4.43 -3.69
CA ARG A 20 9.72 3.57 -4.39
C ARG A 20 8.56 3.16 -3.48
N ALA A 21 8.85 2.73 -2.26
CA ALA A 21 7.82 2.34 -1.30
C ALA A 21 6.83 3.48 -0.99
N ARG A 22 7.32 4.71 -0.82
CA ARG A 22 6.48 5.91 -0.62
C ARG A 22 5.65 6.25 -1.86
N ALA A 23 6.22 6.13 -3.06
CA ALA A 23 5.48 6.35 -4.29
C ALA A 23 4.35 5.33 -4.45
N SER A 24 4.63 4.05 -4.20
CA SER A 24 3.62 2.97 -4.19
C SER A 24 2.55 3.21 -3.12
N LEU A 25 2.92 3.63 -1.91
CA LEU A 25 1.97 3.97 -0.84
C LEU A 25 1.06 5.14 -1.24
N GLY A 26 1.59 6.14 -1.95
CA GLY A 26 0.79 7.24 -2.50
C GLY A 26 -0.28 6.76 -3.48
N GLY A 27 0.08 5.80 -4.36
CA GLY A 27 -0.87 5.15 -5.27
C GLY A 27 -1.91 4.31 -4.53
N LEU A 28 -1.47 3.50 -3.56
CA LEU A 28 -2.35 2.67 -2.73
C LEU A 28 -3.39 3.53 -2.01
N ARG A 29 -2.98 4.62 -1.36
CA ARG A 29 -3.89 5.54 -0.66
C ARG A 29 -5.00 6.07 -1.57
N ILE A 30 -4.66 6.44 -2.80
CA ILE A 30 -5.65 6.96 -3.75
C ILE A 30 -6.58 5.83 -4.21
N GLY A 31 -6.01 4.66 -4.53
CA GLY A 31 -6.77 3.49 -4.97
C GLY A 31 -7.72 2.97 -3.89
N ASP A 32 -7.29 2.91 -2.64
CA ASP A 32 -8.10 2.57 -1.48
C ASP A 32 -9.23 3.60 -1.25
N ALA A 33 -8.89 4.88 -1.18
CA ALA A 33 -9.89 5.94 -0.98
C ALA A 33 -10.96 5.95 -2.09
N LEU A 34 -10.58 5.82 -3.36
CA LEU A 34 -11.52 5.76 -4.48
C LEU A 34 -12.26 4.41 -4.53
N GLY A 35 -11.54 3.30 -4.43
CA GLY A 35 -12.10 1.95 -4.54
C GLY A 35 -13.14 1.67 -3.46
N SER A 36 -12.89 2.15 -2.24
CA SER A 36 -13.80 1.98 -1.11
C SER A 36 -15.18 2.61 -1.35
N GLN A 37 -15.25 3.66 -2.19
CA GLN A 37 -16.51 4.31 -2.52
C GLN A 37 -17.48 3.39 -3.25
N PHE A 38 -16.99 2.35 -3.95
CA PHE A 38 -17.84 1.43 -4.71
C PHE A 38 -18.37 0.24 -3.90
N PHE A 39 -17.98 0.12 -2.63
CA PHE A 39 -18.69 -0.75 -1.69
C PHE A 39 -20.04 -0.15 -1.27
N VAL A 40 -20.17 1.19 -1.31
CA VAL A 40 -21.44 1.90 -1.09
C VAL A 40 -22.40 1.59 -2.25
N PRO A 41 -23.55 0.93 -2.01
CA PRO A 41 -24.45 0.51 -3.09
C PRO A 41 -24.88 1.63 -4.04
N GLY A 42 -25.08 2.85 -3.52
CA GLY A 42 -25.48 4.02 -4.31
C GLY A 42 -24.44 4.49 -5.32
N ASN A 43 -23.15 4.19 -5.11
CA ASN A 43 -22.06 4.62 -6.00
C ASN A 43 -21.78 3.61 -7.12
N ARG A 44 -22.32 2.38 -7.05
CA ARG A 44 -22.03 1.30 -8.01
C ARG A 44 -22.33 1.66 -9.48
N PRO A 45 -23.44 2.36 -9.81
CA PRO A 45 -23.70 2.77 -11.20
C PRO A 45 -22.63 3.70 -11.77
N LEU A 46 -21.99 4.53 -10.91
CA LEU A 46 -20.95 5.47 -11.33
C LEU A 46 -19.70 4.72 -11.83
N LEU A 47 -19.40 3.54 -11.27
CA LEU A 47 -18.27 2.71 -11.73
C LEU A 47 -18.46 2.28 -13.19
N THR A 48 -19.66 1.81 -13.53
CA THR A 48 -19.99 1.40 -14.91
C THR A 48 -20.02 2.60 -15.86
N ALA A 49 -20.44 3.77 -15.37
CA ALA A 49 -20.44 5.02 -16.14
C ALA A 49 -19.04 5.65 -16.30
N GLY A 50 -18.03 5.18 -15.56
CA GLY A 50 -16.71 5.83 -15.52
C GLY A 50 -16.73 7.19 -14.83
N GLU A 51 -17.72 7.41 -13.96
CA GLU A 51 -17.92 8.65 -13.23
C GLU A 51 -17.37 8.56 -11.80
N LEU A 52 -16.98 9.72 -11.25
CA LEU A 52 -16.44 9.81 -9.91
C LEU A 52 -17.55 10.02 -8.87
N PRO A 53 -17.53 9.28 -7.74
CA PRO A 53 -18.40 9.59 -6.61
C PRO A 53 -18.03 10.94 -5.99
N PRO A 54 -18.98 11.64 -5.34
CA PRO A 54 -18.69 12.91 -4.70
C PRO A 54 -17.60 12.75 -3.63
N GLY A 55 -16.63 13.66 -3.63
CA GLY A 55 -15.57 13.71 -2.63
C GLY A 55 -15.96 14.54 -1.39
N PRO A 56 -15.08 14.61 -0.37
CA PRO A 56 -13.78 13.94 -0.29
C PRO A 56 -13.91 12.44 0.04
N TRP A 57 -12.99 11.62 -0.48
CA TRP A 57 -12.93 10.19 -0.15
C TRP A 57 -11.95 9.93 0.98
N GLN A 58 -12.40 9.21 1.99
CA GLN A 58 -11.54 8.71 3.06
C GLN A 58 -10.90 7.39 2.61
N TRP A 59 -9.64 7.19 2.99
CA TRP A 59 -8.97 5.89 2.88
C TRP A 59 -9.39 4.99 4.04
N THR A 60 -9.13 3.69 3.93
CA THR A 60 -9.53 2.64 4.88
C THR A 60 -8.32 2.07 5.62
N ASP A 61 -8.56 1.04 6.44
CA ASP A 61 -7.49 0.33 7.16
C ASP A 61 -6.38 -0.21 6.25
N ASP A 62 -6.67 -0.49 4.97
CA ASP A 62 -5.66 -0.87 3.97
C ASP A 62 -4.50 0.15 3.89
N THR A 63 -4.82 1.44 3.86
CA THR A 63 -3.79 2.51 3.83
C THR A 63 -3.01 2.60 5.14
N GLU A 64 -3.66 2.42 6.29
CA GLU A 64 -2.97 2.45 7.59
C GLU A 64 -2.03 1.25 7.73
N MET A 65 -2.50 0.06 7.37
CA MET A 65 -1.71 -1.17 7.41
C MET A 65 -0.50 -1.07 6.46
N ALA A 66 -0.68 -0.55 5.24
CA ALA A 66 0.43 -0.31 4.33
C ALA A 66 1.41 0.76 4.86
N SER A 67 0.90 1.81 5.52
CA SER A 67 1.73 2.84 6.15
C SER A 67 2.59 2.29 7.29
N SER A 68 2.04 1.37 8.09
CA SER A 68 2.78 0.63 9.12
C SER A 68 3.94 -0.18 8.53
N VAL A 69 3.72 -0.86 7.40
CA VAL A 69 4.78 -1.60 6.67
C VAL A 69 5.90 -0.67 6.22
N VAL A 70 5.57 0.45 5.57
CA VAL A 70 6.57 1.43 5.09
C VAL A 70 7.33 2.06 6.27
N THR A 71 6.66 2.29 7.39
CA THR A 71 7.28 2.82 8.62
C THR A 71 8.31 1.85 9.18
N VAL A 72 7.99 0.56 9.29
CA VAL A 72 8.95 -0.46 9.75
C VAL A 72 10.13 -0.57 8.80
N LEU A 73 9.89 -0.59 7.48
CA LEU A 73 10.98 -0.59 6.49
C LEU A 73 11.88 0.64 6.61
N ALA A 74 11.32 1.81 6.91
CA ALA A 74 12.08 3.04 7.07
C ALA A 74 12.94 3.06 8.34
N THR A 75 12.43 2.50 9.44
CA THR A 75 13.13 2.47 10.73
C THR A 75 14.16 1.34 10.82
N GLU A 76 13.80 0.14 10.37
CA GLU A 76 14.59 -1.09 10.59
C GLU A 76 15.39 -1.53 9.35
N GLY A 77 15.11 -0.95 8.17
CA GLY A 77 15.72 -1.33 6.90
C GLY A 77 15.30 -2.70 6.35
N ARG A 78 14.45 -3.42 7.09
CA ARG A 78 13.83 -4.72 6.78
C ARG A 78 12.46 -4.79 7.45
N ILE A 79 11.68 -5.83 7.17
CA ILE A 79 10.48 -6.13 7.97
C ILE A 79 10.93 -6.82 9.25
N GLU A 80 10.78 -6.12 10.38
CA GLU A 80 10.77 -6.73 11.71
C GLU A 80 9.33 -7.08 12.07
N GLU A 81 9.02 -8.37 12.04
CA GLU A 81 7.65 -8.89 12.18
C GLU A 81 7.00 -8.48 13.49
N ASP A 82 7.75 -8.54 14.59
CA ASP A 82 7.30 -8.14 15.92
C ASP A 82 7.02 -6.64 16.02
N ALA A 83 7.86 -5.82 15.37
CA ALA A 83 7.64 -4.38 15.32
C ALA A 83 6.40 -4.04 14.49
N LEU A 84 6.20 -4.75 13.37
CA LEU A 84 5.04 -4.60 12.50
C LEU A 84 3.75 -5.03 13.20
N ALA A 85 3.73 -6.20 13.84
CA ALA A 85 2.58 -6.72 14.57
C ALA A 85 2.16 -5.76 15.71
N ARG A 86 3.12 -5.18 16.43
CA ARG A 86 2.83 -4.13 17.43
C ARG A 86 2.28 -2.86 16.81
N SER A 87 2.67 -2.50 15.59
CA SER A 87 2.13 -1.35 14.86
C SER A 87 0.65 -1.56 14.53
N PHE A 88 0.28 -2.76 14.07
CA PHE A 88 -1.11 -3.10 13.75
C PHE A 88 -2.05 -3.15 14.96
N ALA A 89 -1.52 -3.40 16.15
CA ALA A 89 -2.31 -3.57 17.37
C ALA A 89 -2.47 -2.29 18.21
N ARG A 90 -1.99 -1.14 17.72
CA ARG A 90 -2.14 0.18 18.37
C ARG A 90 -3.29 0.94 17.75
#